data_AF-A0A074S1R4-F1
#
_entry.id   AF-A0A074S1R4-F1
#
_cell.length_a   1.000
_cell.length_b   1.000
_cell.length_c   1.000
_cell.angle_alpha   90.00
_cell.angle_beta   90.00
_cell.angle_gamma   90.00
#
_symmetry.space_group_name_H-M   'P 1'
#
loop_
_entity.id
_entity.type
_entity.pdbx_description
1 polymer ?
#
loop_
_entity_poly.entity_id
_entity_poly.type
_entity_poly.pdbx_seq_one_letter_code
_entity_poly.pdbx_strand_id
1 'polypeptide(L)'
;MSQYASISQTVLNHPTEAPKTWTLDALRQHCQTAVILELYTIPLYLFALYSIDTSGTSPDGDQERAAAKAIGGIVAQEMLHLALAGNLCVALRGRPQLYGQAFAPKYPSELLYEGVLMTLAPARPSQIENFVEVEQPVDEKVAEDDTLASTRTLGQYESIGQFYDSLKKGLRELHDRLGVDIFDKTSVSRQWNETDFFSGQLATISDLKTAEEKLTLIIEQGEGGPPPEGSTSTSGTPSHYEIFKDLSTKHLKVHKLIPNPNTRQFEGKETLHSAMLLFDAAYSYLLWSIELVWTYGGPDEDKKKKLKGNIGPLMWGIMKPVALFLVGQDLKTVKKKRAAPPFNLYTFSQGTSPLDEFKAIATQAEKDYPNDLKGIQGKVGGLFDLGNV
;
A
#
# COMPACT_ATOMS: atom_id res chain seq x y z
N MET A 1 23.29 8.19 -14.26
CA MET A 1 23.38 9.34 -13.33
C MET A 1 21.98 9.54 -12.76
N SER A 2 21.82 9.41 -11.43
CA SER A 2 20.50 9.43 -10.79
C SER A 2 19.94 10.85 -10.73
N GLN A 3 18.67 11.06 -11.11
CA GLN A 3 18.05 12.40 -11.21
C GLN A 3 17.61 13.00 -9.86
N TYR A 4 17.90 12.32 -8.74
CA TYR A 4 17.42 12.66 -7.39
C TYR A 4 18.31 13.69 -6.67
N ALA A 5 18.63 14.81 -7.32
CA ALA A 5 19.40 15.92 -6.76
C ALA A 5 18.80 17.29 -7.11
N SER A 6 18.68 18.17 -6.10
CA SER A 6 18.28 19.58 -6.20
C SER A 6 16.87 19.92 -6.74
N ILE A 7 15.92 18.99 -6.77
CA ILE A 7 14.50 19.39 -6.79
C ILE A 7 14.14 19.82 -5.36
N SER A 8 13.74 21.10 -5.19
CA SER A 8 13.13 21.59 -3.94
C SER A 8 11.99 20.66 -3.55
N GLN A 9 11.94 20.17 -2.30
CA GLN A 9 11.01 19.13 -1.84
C GLN A 9 9.63 19.27 -2.49
N THR A 10 9.36 18.43 -3.50
CA THR A 10 8.09 18.46 -4.21
C THR A 10 7.03 17.96 -3.26
N VAL A 11 6.31 18.88 -2.61
CA VAL A 11 5.04 18.56 -1.96
C VAL A 11 4.16 18.02 -3.07
N LEU A 12 3.78 16.74 -2.96
CA LEU A 12 2.82 16.17 -3.87
C LEU A 12 1.46 16.77 -3.54
N ASN A 13 1.05 17.76 -4.33
CA ASN A 13 -0.28 18.34 -4.25
C ASN A 13 -1.27 17.28 -4.77
N HIS A 14 -1.83 16.50 -3.85
CA HIS A 14 -2.95 15.62 -4.14
C HIS A 14 -4.15 16.46 -4.63
N PRO A 15 -4.93 15.99 -5.62
CA PRO A 15 -6.17 16.62 -5.98
C PRO A 15 -7.16 16.51 -4.82
N THR A 16 -7.79 17.62 -4.47
CA THR A 16 -8.92 17.65 -3.54
C THR A 16 -10.23 17.37 -4.26
N GLU A 17 -10.39 17.87 -5.49
CA GLU A 17 -11.62 17.84 -6.30
C GLU A 17 -11.37 17.34 -7.73
N ALA A 18 -12.44 16.91 -8.40
CA ALA A 18 -12.41 16.57 -9.82
C ALA A 18 -12.24 17.84 -10.70
N PRO A 19 -11.26 17.89 -11.64
CA PRO A 19 -11.05 19.04 -12.52
C PRO A 19 -12.28 19.41 -13.36
N LYS A 20 -12.60 20.70 -13.43
CA LYS A 20 -13.66 21.28 -14.29
C LYS A 20 -13.42 21.10 -15.79
N THR A 21 -12.20 20.73 -16.18
CA THR A 21 -11.81 20.29 -17.53
C THR A 21 -10.56 19.45 -17.36
N TRP A 22 -10.52 18.24 -17.92
CA TRP A 22 -9.38 17.37 -17.71
C TRP A 22 -8.17 17.77 -18.57
N THR A 23 -6.97 17.48 -18.06
CA THR A 23 -5.71 17.60 -18.80
C THR A 23 -4.90 16.34 -18.56
N LEU A 24 -3.97 15.99 -19.46
CA LEU A 24 -3.11 14.81 -19.25
C LEU A 24 -2.30 14.91 -17.96
N ASP A 25 -1.94 16.11 -17.52
CA ASP A 25 -1.17 16.31 -16.29
C ASP A 25 -2.04 16.24 -15.03
N ALA A 26 -3.27 16.77 -15.07
CA ALA A 26 -4.26 16.53 -14.01
C ALA A 26 -4.62 15.04 -13.90
N LEU A 27 -4.79 14.35 -15.04
CA LEU A 27 -5.05 12.91 -15.09
C LEU A 27 -3.89 12.12 -14.46
N ARG A 28 -2.63 12.46 -14.78
CA ARG A 28 -1.42 11.87 -14.16
C ARG A 28 -1.35 12.12 -12.65
N GLN A 29 -1.71 13.33 -12.19
CA GLN A 29 -1.76 13.66 -10.76
C GLN A 29 -2.82 12.83 -10.00
N HIS A 30 -3.96 12.56 -10.63
CA HIS A 30 -4.95 11.63 -10.09
C HIS A 30 -4.43 10.19 -10.10
N CYS A 31 -3.82 9.70 -11.19
CA CYS A 31 -3.22 8.34 -11.20
C CYS A 31 -2.10 8.16 -10.17
N GLN A 32 -1.27 9.18 -9.92
CA GLN A 32 -0.26 9.14 -8.86
C GLN A 32 -0.89 9.22 -7.44
N THR A 33 -2.06 9.85 -7.31
CA THR A 33 -2.82 9.85 -6.06
C THR A 33 -3.53 8.52 -5.82
N ALA A 34 -4.06 7.89 -6.86
CA ALA A 34 -4.56 6.51 -6.83
C ALA A 34 -3.46 5.55 -6.36
N VAL A 35 -2.28 5.58 -6.99
CA VAL A 35 -1.09 4.81 -6.57
C VAL A 35 -0.71 4.99 -5.10
N ILE A 36 -1.01 6.15 -4.50
CA ILE A 36 -0.72 6.43 -3.09
C ILE A 36 -1.88 6.00 -2.19
N LEU A 37 -3.14 6.19 -2.62
CA LEU A 37 -4.35 5.71 -1.95
C LEU A 37 -4.23 4.21 -1.63
N GLU A 38 -4.02 3.38 -2.66
CA GLU A 38 -3.82 1.92 -2.52
C GLU A 38 -2.58 1.56 -1.67
N LEU A 39 -1.62 2.47 -1.52
CA LEU A 39 -0.44 2.26 -0.68
C LEU A 39 -0.67 2.68 0.78
N TYR A 40 -1.64 3.55 1.07
CA TYR A 40 -1.97 3.96 2.44
C TYR A 40 -2.87 2.92 3.15
N THR A 41 -3.71 2.18 2.42
CA THR A 41 -4.53 1.08 2.99
C THR A 41 -3.68 -0.11 3.41
N ILE A 42 -2.73 -0.54 2.56
CA ILE A 42 -1.91 -1.76 2.78
C ILE A 42 -1.26 -1.82 4.18
N PRO A 43 -0.52 -0.80 4.68
CA PRO A 43 0.07 -0.85 6.02
C PRO A 43 -0.95 -0.83 7.15
N LEU A 44 -2.08 -0.13 7.00
CA LEU A 44 -3.16 -0.11 8.00
C LEU A 44 -3.73 -1.53 8.20
N TYR A 45 -4.11 -2.17 7.09
CA TYR A 45 -4.72 -3.49 7.10
C TYR A 45 -3.71 -4.58 7.51
N LEU A 46 -2.44 -4.46 7.08
CA LEU A 46 -1.35 -5.32 7.57
C LEU A 46 -1.09 -5.14 9.07
N PHE A 47 -1.09 -3.91 9.61
CA PHE A 47 -0.85 -3.67 11.03
C PHE A 47 -1.98 -4.26 11.89
N ALA A 48 -3.23 -4.06 11.47
CA ALA A 48 -4.38 -4.68 12.10
C ALA A 48 -4.28 -6.21 12.06
N LEU A 49 -3.96 -6.79 10.89
CA LEU A 49 -3.72 -8.23 10.69
C LEU A 49 -2.64 -8.78 11.63
N TYR A 50 -1.47 -8.15 11.71
CA TYR A 50 -0.37 -8.58 12.60
C TYR A 50 -0.71 -8.47 14.10
N SER A 51 -1.75 -7.73 14.46
CA SER A 51 -2.22 -7.65 15.85
C SER A 51 -3.09 -8.83 16.29
N ILE A 52 -3.65 -9.62 15.36
CA ILE A 52 -4.60 -10.70 15.66
C ILE A 52 -3.86 -11.91 16.24
N ASP A 53 -4.24 -12.30 17.46
CA ASP A 53 -3.59 -13.36 18.23
C ASP A 53 -4.16 -14.74 17.87
N THR A 54 -3.72 -15.25 16.71
CA THR A 54 -4.12 -16.54 16.14
C THR A 54 -3.55 -17.77 16.89
N SER A 55 -2.83 -17.58 18.00
CA SER A 55 -2.19 -18.66 18.78
C SER A 55 -3.17 -19.50 19.62
N GLY A 56 -4.44 -19.11 19.68
CA GLY A 56 -5.46 -19.75 20.53
C GLY A 56 -6.03 -21.06 19.97
N THR A 57 -6.24 -22.03 20.88
CA THR A 57 -6.97 -23.28 20.63
C THR A 57 -8.35 -23.31 21.33
N SER A 58 -8.87 -22.14 21.73
CA SER A 58 -10.24 -22.01 22.25
C SER A 58 -11.29 -22.33 21.17
N PRO A 59 -12.54 -22.66 21.54
CA PRO A 59 -13.64 -22.80 20.58
C PRO A 59 -13.80 -21.58 19.67
N ASP A 60 -13.58 -20.39 20.21
CA ASP A 60 -13.68 -19.12 19.48
C ASP A 60 -12.51 -18.90 18.51
N GLY A 61 -11.39 -19.61 18.67
CA GLY A 61 -10.11 -19.34 18.01
C GLY A 61 -10.09 -19.45 16.48
N ASP A 62 -11.16 -20.01 15.89
CA ASP A 62 -11.36 -19.98 14.45
C ASP A 62 -11.82 -18.60 13.95
N GLN A 63 -12.41 -17.73 14.79
CA GLN A 63 -12.75 -16.36 14.41
C GLN A 63 -11.48 -15.53 14.13
N GLU A 64 -10.43 -15.65 14.96
CA GLU A 64 -9.17 -14.94 14.72
C GLU A 64 -8.49 -15.43 13.44
N ARG A 65 -8.53 -16.74 13.19
CA ARG A 65 -7.99 -17.33 11.94
C ARG A 65 -8.79 -16.91 10.72
N ALA A 66 -10.12 -16.84 10.81
CA ALA A 66 -11.00 -16.38 9.75
C ALA A 66 -10.80 -14.88 9.46
N ALA A 67 -10.75 -14.04 10.50
CA ALA A 67 -10.49 -12.60 10.37
C ALA A 67 -9.10 -12.31 9.80
N ALA A 68 -8.06 -13.00 10.28
CA ALA A 68 -6.72 -12.88 9.73
C ALA A 68 -6.64 -13.33 8.26
N LYS A 69 -7.41 -14.36 7.86
CA LYS A 69 -7.53 -14.78 6.46
C LYS A 69 -8.28 -13.74 5.62
N ALA A 70 -9.36 -13.15 6.13
CA ALA A 70 -10.18 -12.17 5.44
C ALA A 70 -9.40 -10.87 5.18
N ILE A 71 -8.82 -10.26 6.22
CA ILE A 71 -7.97 -9.06 6.08
C ILE A 71 -6.74 -9.35 5.22
N GLY A 72 -6.15 -10.55 5.32
CA GLY A 72 -5.07 -10.99 4.43
C GLY A 72 -5.49 -11.16 2.96
N GLY A 73 -6.78 -11.35 2.68
CA GLY A 73 -7.37 -11.33 1.34
C GLY A 73 -7.52 -9.91 0.80
N ILE A 74 -8.10 -9.01 1.61
CA ILE A 74 -8.21 -7.58 1.31
C ILE A 74 -6.83 -6.99 0.97
N VAL A 75 -5.83 -7.18 1.84
CA VAL A 75 -4.45 -6.74 1.61
C VAL A 75 -3.86 -7.23 0.28
N ALA A 76 -4.25 -8.42 -0.20
CA ALA A 76 -3.81 -8.93 -1.50
C ALA A 76 -4.55 -8.27 -2.68
N GLN A 77 -5.79 -7.81 -2.48
CA GLN A 77 -6.53 -7.02 -3.46
C GLN A 77 -5.99 -5.58 -3.51
N GLU A 78 -5.69 -4.94 -2.37
CA GLU A 78 -5.01 -3.63 -2.35
C GLU A 78 -3.68 -3.65 -3.13
N MET A 79 -2.89 -4.73 -2.99
CA MET A 79 -1.65 -4.91 -3.74
C MET A 79 -1.88 -5.10 -5.26
N LEU A 80 -3.03 -5.63 -5.66
CA LEU A 80 -3.48 -5.68 -7.06
C LEU A 80 -3.95 -4.30 -7.53
N HIS A 81 -4.71 -3.56 -6.72
CA HIS A 81 -5.21 -2.22 -7.04
C HIS A 81 -4.03 -1.26 -7.23
N LEU A 82 -3.05 -1.29 -6.32
CA LEU A 82 -1.77 -0.59 -6.44
C LEU A 82 -1.04 -0.92 -7.75
N ALA A 83 -1.01 -2.20 -8.13
CA ALA A 83 -0.40 -2.64 -9.38
C ALA A 83 -1.14 -2.08 -10.62
N LEU A 84 -2.48 -2.05 -10.59
CA LEU A 84 -3.33 -1.53 -11.65
C LEU A 84 -3.28 0.00 -11.77
N ALA A 85 -3.35 0.73 -10.66
CA ALA A 85 -3.23 2.20 -10.62
C ALA A 85 -1.88 2.67 -11.16
N GLY A 86 -0.79 1.98 -10.80
CA GLY A 86 0.54 2.28 -11.33
C GLY A 86 0.71 1.88 -12.79
N ASN A 87 0.10 0.77 -13.23
CA ASN A 87 0.03 0.41 -14.64
C ASN A 87 -0.69 1.49 -15.48
N LEU A 88 -1.82 2.03 -14.99
CA LEU A 88 -2.53 3.13 -15.63
C LEU A 88 -1.67 4.41 -15.70
N CYS A 89 -1.00 4.77 -14.61
CA CYS A 89 -0.07 5.90 -14.58
C CYS A 89 1.06 5.75 -15.62
N VAL A 90 1.67 4.56 -15.73
CA VAL A 90 2.67 4.22 -16.75
C VAL A 90 2.09 4.29 -18.17
N ALA A 91 0.87 3.79 -18.37
CA ALA A 91 0.16 3.85 -19.65
C ALA A 91 -0.08 5.29 -20.13
N LEU A 92 -0.32 6.23 -19.21
CA LEU A 92 -0.51 7.66 -19.49
C LEU A 92 0.81 8.46 -19.61
N ARG A 93 1.95 7.77 -19.71
CA ARG A 93 3.33 8.32 -19.72
C ARG A 93 3.76 8.98 -18.41
N GLY A 94 3.05 8.71 -17.32
CA GLY A 94 3.49 9.02 -15.96
C GLY A 94 4.60 8.08 -15.48
N ARG A 95 5.05 8.31 -14.25
CA ARG A 95 5.98 7.43 -13.53
C ARG A 95 5.42 7.28 -12.11
N PRO A 96 4.89 6.12 -11.72
CA PRO A 96 4.53 5.84 -10.34
C PRO A 96 5.71 6.08 -9.41
N GLN A 97 5.46 6.74 -8.29
CA GLN A 97 6.43 6.93 -7.21
C GLN A 97 5.81 6.40 -5.91
N LEU A 98 6.56 5.56 -5.20
CA LEU A 98 6.22 5.01 -3.88
C LEU A 98 7.28 5.38 -2.84
N TYR A 99 8.54 5.53 -3.26
CA TYR A 99 9.68 5.67 -2.37
C TYR A 99 10.10 7.13 -2.18
N GLY A 100 10.30 7.53 -0.93
CA GLY A 100 10.80 8.85 -0.56
C GLY A 100 9.77 9.74 0.14
N GLN A 101 10.25 10.87 0.67
CA GLN A 101 9.58 11.69 1.67
C GLN A 101 8.26 12.34 1.20
N ALA A 102 7.96 12.33 -0.09
CA ALA A 102 6.73 12.86 -0.67
C ALA A 102 5.67 11.78 -1.01
N PHE A 103 6.03 10.49 -0.97
CA PHE A 103 5.23 9.40 -1.54
C PHE A 103 4.95 8.26 -0.57
N ALA A 104 5.94 7.91 0.28
CA ALA A 104 5.77 6.85 1.26
C ALA A 104 4.73 7.26 2.35
N PRO A 105 3.83 6.36 2.76
CA PRO A 105 2.81 6.65 3.77
C PRO A 105 3.34 7.18 5.10
N LYS A 106 2.51 7.99 5.75
CA LYS A 106 2.78 8.59 7.06
C LYS A 106 1.55 8.44 7.95
N TYR A 107 1.75 7.97 9.18
CA TYR A 107 0.66 7.73 10.13
C TYR A 107 0.95 8.45 11.46
N PRO A 108 -0.05 9.08 12.10
CA PRO A 108 -1.44 9.21 11.63
C PRO A 108 -1.59 10.16 10.43
N SER A 109 -2.69 10.03 9.71
CA SER A 109 -3.12 10.89 8.58
C SER A 109 -4.64 10.88 8.42
N GLU A 110 -5.20 11.76 7.59
CA GLU A 110 -6.64 11.83 7.26
C GLU A 110 -6.86 11.60 5.75
N LEU A 111 -8.01 11.02 5.40
CA LEU A 111 -8.42 10.70 4.03
C LEU A 111 -9.88 11.10 3.77
N LEU A 112 -10.24 11.34 2.49
CA LEU A 112 -11.58 11.68 2.00
C LEU A 112 -12.08 13.04 2.53
N TYR A 113 -13.27 13.46 2.06
CA TYR A 113 -13.96 14.67 2.52
C TYR A 113 -14.17 14.69 4.04
N GLU A 114 -14.64 13.58 4.61
CA GLU A 114 -14.99 13.43 6.04
C GLU A 114 -13.75 13.44 6.97
N GLY A 115 -12.58 13.03 6.47
CA GLY A 115 -11.32 13.01 7.23
C GLY A 115 -11.11 11.74 8.06
N VAL A 116 -11.37 10.58 7.45
CA VAL A 116 -11.24 9.27 8.11
C VAL A 116 -9.83 9.09 8.65
N LEU A 117 -9.71 8.81 9.95
CA LEU A 117 -8.42 8.80 10.66
C LEU A 117 -7.63 7.52 10.38
N MET A 118 -6.66 7.62 9.45
CA MET A 118 -5.71 6.57 9.12
C MET A 118 -4.65 6.44 10.22
N THR A 119 -4.84 5.49 11.13
CA THR A 119 -3.91 5.17 12.23
C THR A 119 -3.53 3.69 12.22
N LEU A 120 -2.24 3.40 12.38
CA LEU A 120 -1.74 2.05 12.64
C LEU A 120 -2.11 1.64 14.07
N ALA A 121 -3.17 0.85 14.26
CA ALA A 121 -3.53 0.27 15.56
C ALA A 121 -4.11 -1.17 15.44
N PRO A 122 -4.22 -1.92 16.55
CA PRO A 122 -4.77 -3.28 16.55
C PRO A 122 -6.20 -3.40 16.03
N ALA A 123 -6.55 -4.56 15.48
CA ALA A 123 -7.87 -4.97 14.97
C ALA A 123 -8.93 -5.08 16.09
N ARG A 124 -9.28 -3.94 16.67
CA ARG A 124 -10.39 -3.73 17.61
C ARG A 124 -11.61 -3.25 16.83
N PRO A 125 -12.85 -3.38 17.36
CA PRO A 125 -14.05 -2.86 16.70
C PRO A 125 -13.85 -1.43 16.17
N SER A 126 -13.43 -0.49 17.03
CA SER A 126 -13.15 0.91 16.65
C SER A 126 -11.98 1.15 15.68
N GLN A 127 -11.22 0.13 15.28
CA GLN A 127 -10.21 0.23 14.22
C GLN A 127 -10.71 -0.41 12.92
N ILE A 128 -11.60 -1.40 13.03
CA ILE A 128 -12.31 -1.97 11.89
C ILE A 128 -13.45 -1.03 11.45
N GLU A 129 -14.08 -0.30 12.37
CA GLU A 129 -15.03 0.79 12.08
C GLU A 129 -14.39 1.86 11.18
N ASN A 130 -13.18 2.35 11.51
CA ASN A 130 -12.41 3.22 10.60
C ASN A 130 -12.14 2.58 9.22
N PHE A 131 -12.05 1.24 9.10
CA PHE A 131 -11.87 0.57 7.80
C PHE A 131 -13.20 0.44 7.04
N VAL A 132 -14.33 0.28 7.75
CA VAL A 132 -15.67 0.41 7.16
C VAL A 132 -15.84 1.81 6.56
N GLU A 133 -15.42 2.87 7.26
CA GLU A 133 -15.50 4.28 6.80
C GLU A 133 -14.63 4.57 5.55
N VAL A 134 -13.44 3.94 5.43
CA VAL A 134 -12.57 4.05 4.24
C VAL A 134 -13.23 3.45 3.00
N GLU A 135 -13.79 2.25 3.13
CA GLU A 135 -14.39 1.49 2.01
C GLU A 135 -15.87 1.84 1.74
N GLN A 136 -16.46 2.79 2.46
CA GLN A 136 -17.91 3.00 2.42
C GLN A 136 -18.39 3.66 1.12
N PRO A 137 -19.33 3.06 0.36
CA PRO A 137 -19.91 3.67 -0.83
C PRO A 137 -20.72 4.93 -0.48
N VAL A 138 -20.72 5.91 -1.40
CA VAL A 138 -21.40 7.21 -1.24
C VAL A 138 -22.85 7.07 -0.80
N ASP A 139 -23.62 6.16 -1.40
CA ASP A 139 -25.06 5.98 -1.14
C ASP A 139 -25.38 5.49 0.29
N GLU A 140 -24.40 5.01 1.06
CA GLU A 140 -24.55 4.66 2.49
C GLU A 140 -24.02 5.74 3.46
N LYS A 141 -23.48 6.87 2.99
CA LYS A 141 -22.90 7.92 3.85
C LYS A 141 -23.93 8.92 4.38
N VAL A 142 -23.61 9.58 5.48
CA VAL A 142 -24.47 10.58 6.16
C VAL A 142 -23.82 11.95 6.02
N ALA A 143 -24.56 12.92 5.47
CA ALA A 143 -24.00 14.23 5.15
C ALA A 143 -23.49 15.00 6.39
N GLU A 144 -22.20 15.36 6.40
CA GLU A 144 -21.54 16.17 7.43
C GLU A 144 -21.22 17.62 6.98
N ASP A 145 -20.88 18.47 7.95
CA ASP A 145 -20.71 19.92 7.82
C ASP A 145 -19.44 20.33 7.02
N ASP A 146 -19.51 21.44 6.27
CA ASP A 146 -18.57 21.89 5.21
C ASP A 146 -17.08 21.99 5.64
N THR A 147 -16.86 22.26 6.92
CA THR A 147 -15.90 23.29 7.30
C THR A 147 -14.42 22.86 7.39
N LEU A 148 -14.08 21.64 6.95
CA LEU A 148 -12.72 21.06 7.04
C LEU A 148 -12.14 20.47 5.74
N ALA A 149 -12.85 20.56 4.60
CA ALA A 149 -12.43 19.97 3.31
C ALA A 149 -11.00 20.33 2.81
N SER A 150 -10.47 21.50 3.19
CA SER A 150 -9.31 22.11 2.52
C SER A 150 -7.92 21.54 2.86
N THR A 151 -7.79 20.68 3.87
CA THR A 151 -6.49 20.12 4.32
C THR A 151 -6.31 18.61 4.11
N ARG A 152 -7.26 17.96 3.42
CA ARG A 152 -7.38 16.49 3.34
C ARG A 152 -7.00 15.96 1.96
N THR A 153 -6.32 14.80 1.93
CA THR A 153 -6.10 14.04 0.69
C THR A 153 -7.45 13.51 0.21
N LEU A 154 -7.83 13.82 -1.04
CA LEU A 154 -9.18 13.62 -1.57
C LEU A 154 -10.28 14.39 -0.80
N GLY A 155 -9.96 15.58 -0.28
CA GLY A 155 -10.82 16.37 0.61
C GLY A 155 -12.15 16.91 0.05
N GLN A 156 -12.51 16.63 -1.21
CA GLN A 156 -13.87 16.84 -1.76
C GLN A 156 -14.40 15.58 -2.47
N TYR A 157 -13.86 14.40 -2.15
CA TYR A 157 -14.42 13.12 -2.57
C TYR A 157 -15.06 12.40 -1.38
N GLU A 158 -16.29 11.94 -1.57
CA GLU A 158 -17.09 11.25 -0.56
C GLU A 158 -16.66 9.78 -0.41
N SER A 159 -16.19 9.15 -1.49
CA SER A 159 -15.69 7.77 -1.48
C SER A 159 -14.53 7.53 -2.46
N ILE A 160 -13.82 6.41 -2.29
CA ILE A 160 -12.75 5.93 -3.20
C ILE A 160 -13.34 5.62 -4.59
N GLY A 161 -14.53 5.04 -4.62
CA GLY A 161 -15.30 4.77 -5.82
C GLY A 161 -15.63 6.04 -6.60
N GLN A 162 -16.07 7.10 -5.91
CA GLN A 162 -16.35 8.40 -6.53
C GLN A 162 -15.08 9.04 -7.16
N PHE A 163 -13.93 8.88 -6.51
CA PHE A 163 -12.63 9.29 -7.05
C PHE A 163 -12.27 8.49 -8.31
N TYR A 164 -12.38 7.16 -8.28
CA TYR A 164 -12.10 6.31 -9.45
C TYR A 164 -13.07 6.51 -10.61
N ASP A 165 -14.34 6.76 -10.32
CA ASP A 165 -15.35 7.07 -11.35
C ASP A 165 -15.14 8.47 -11.95
N SER A 166 -14.53 9.39 -11.20
CA SER A 166 -14.04 10.67 -11.72
C SER A 166 -12.81 10.49 -12.61
N LEU A 167 -11.89 9.59 -12.25
CA LEU A 167 -10.77 9.21 -13.10
C LEU A 167 -11.23 8.54 -14.42
N LYS A 168 -12.27 7.69 -14.37
CA LYS A 168 -12.94 7.12 -15.56
C LYS A 168 -13.57 8.20 -16.45
N LYS A 169 -14.23 9.21 -15.87
CA LYS A 169 -14.76 10.38 -16.61
C LYS A 169 -13.63 11.18 -17.29
N GLY A 170 -12.52 11.42 -16.59
CA GLY A 170 -11.35 12.11 -17.15
C GLY A 170 -10.65 11.35 -18.28
N LEU A 171 -10.56 10.01 -18.18
CA LEU A 171 -10.06 9.15 -19.25
C LEU A 171 -10.91 9.27 -20.53
N ARG A 172 -12.24 9.24 -20.39
CA ARG A 172 -13.19 9.42 -21.52
C ARG A 172 -13.04 10.79 -22.18
N GLU A 173 -13.10 11.87 -21.40
CA GLU A 173 -13.02 13.25 -21.91
C GLU A 173 -11.72 13.50 -22.69
N LEU A 174 -10.59 12.97 -22.21
CA LEU A 174 -9.30 13.09 -22.87
C LEU A 174 -9.17 12.15 -24.07
N HIS A 175 -9.75 10.95 -24.02
CA HIS A 175 -9.77 10.02 -25.16
C HIS A 175 -10.60 10.59 -26.33
N ASP A 176 -11.76 11.15 -26.06
CA ASP A 176 -12.64 11.69 -27.11
C ASP A 176 -12.09 12.98 -27.73
N ARG A 177 -11.31 13.75 -26.96
CA ARG A 177 -10.70 15.01 -27.40
C ARG A 177 -9.30 14.87 -28.02
N LEU A 178 -8.52 13.86 -27.62
CA LEU A 178 -7.12 13.68 -28.05
C LEU A 178 -6.87 12.34 -28.78
N GLY A 179 -7.87 11.45 -28.84
CA GLY A 179 -7.80 10.14 -29.46
C GLY A 179 -7.10 9.07 -28.62
N VAL A 180 -6.95 7.89 -29.23
CA VAL A 180 -6.33 6.69 -28.63
C VAL A 180 -4.88 6.89 -28.14
N ASP A 181 -4.20 7.92 -28.59
CA ASP A 181 -2.77 8.14 -28.31
C ASP A 181 -2.51 8.83 -26.95
N ILE A 182 -3.55 9.08 -26.14
CA ILE A 182 -3.36 9.36 -24.70
C ILE A 182 -2.64 8.20 -23.99
N PHE A 183 -2.78 6.97 -24.49
CA PHE A 183 -2.06 5.80 -24.03
C PHE A 183 -0.73 5.59 -24.79
N ASP A 184 0.34 5.34 -24.04
CA ASP A 184 1.61 4.87 -24.58
C ASP A 184 1.60 3.35 -24.76
N LYS A 185 1.34 2.93 -26.00
CA LYS A 185 1.38 1.52 -26.42
C LYS A 185 2.76 0.88 -26.28
N THR A 186 3.84 1.66 -26.15
CA THR A 186 5.20 1.15 -25.85
C THR A 186 5.44 0.90 -24.35
N SER A 187 4.51 1.31 -23.49
CA SER A 187 4.65 1.21 -22.03
C SER A 187 4.43 -0.18 -21.46
N VAL A 188 3.84 -1.10 -22.24
CA VAL A 188 3.46 -2.46 -21.82
C VAL A 188 4.64 -3.23 -21.21
N SER A 189 5.86 -3.13 -21.78
CA SER A 189 7.06 -3.77 -21.22
C SER A 189 7.50 -3.20 -19.87
N ARG A 190 7.09 -1.97 -19.54
CA ARG A 190 7.36 -1.30 -18.26
C ARG A 190 6.31 -1.61 -17.20
N GLN A 191 5.15 -2.13 -17.56
CA GLN A 191 4.07 -2.44 -16.62
C GLN A 191 4.28 -3.77 -15.86
N TRP A 192 3.43 -4.03 -14.87
CA TRP A 192 3.21 -5.34 -14.22
C TRP A 192 2.24 -6.19 -15.04
N ASN A 193 2.36 -7.52 -15.01
CA ASN A 193 1.42 -8.41 -15.70
C ASN A 193 1.07 -9.68 -14.90
N GLU A 194 0.02 -10.37 -15.33
CA GLU A 194 -0.52 -11.56 -14.66
C GLU A 194 0.42 -12.78 -14.55
N THR A 195 1.51 -12.83 -15.32
CA THR A 195 2.51 -13.91 -15.19
C THR A 195 3.41 -13.74 -13.98
N ASP A 196 3.44 -12.54 -13.38
CA ASP A 196 4.16 -12.25 -12.14
C ASP A 196 3.28 -12.54 -10.90
N PHE A 197 2.08 -11.96 -10.88
CA PHE A 197 1.16 -11.95 -9.74
C PHE A 197 -0.31 -11.81 -10.20
N PHE A 198 -1.27 -12.17 -9.34
CA PHE A 198 -2.71 -11.92 -9.55
C PHE A 198 -3.27 -12.39 -10.90
N SER A 199 -2.94 -13.63 -11.28
CA SER A 199 -3.38 -14.28 -12.52
C SER A 199 -4.88 -14.07 -12.83
N GLY A 200 -5.20 -13.67 -14.07
CA GLY A 200 -6.55 -13.35 -14.52
C GLY A 200 -7.13 -11.99 -14.06
N GLN A 201 -6.54 -11.33 -13.06
CA GLN A 201 -7.03 -10.04 -12.54
C GLN A 201 -6.13 -8.87 -12.93
N LEU A 202 -4.82 -8.99 -12.76
CA LEU A 202 -3.84 -7.98 -13.17
C LEU A 202 -3.68 -7.95 -14.70
N ALA A 203 -3.73 -6.77 -15.31
CA ALA A 203 -3.43 -6.60 -16.74
C ALA A 203 -2.56 -5.36 -17.00
N THR A 204 -1.86 -5.39 -18.13
CA THR A 204 -1.25 -4.20 -18.71
C THR A 204 -2.31 -3.36 -19.42
N ILE A 205 -2.33 -2.06 -19.16
CA ILE A 205 -3.29 -1.11 -19.73
C ILE A 205 -2.66 -0.43 -20.95
N SER A 206 -3.34 -0.47 -22.09
CA SER A 206 -2.89 0.10 -23.38
C SER A 206 -3.93 0.93 -24.12
N ASP A 207 -5.16 0.99 -23.59
CA ASP A 207 -6.36 1.51 -24.23
C ASP A 207 -7.43 1.85 -23.17
N LEU A 208 -8.45 2.60 -23.60
CA LEU A 208 -9.53 3.08 -22.72
C LEU A 208 -10.31 1.92 -22.12
N LYS A 209 -10.68 0.92 -22.92
CA LYS A 209 -11.50 -0.22 -22.49
C LYS A 209 -10.84 -0.95 -21.32
N THR A 210 -9.58 -1.36 -21.47
CA THR A 210 -8.85 -2.07 -20.42
C THR A 210 -8.64 -1.19 -19.18
N ALA A 211 -8.47 0.13 -19.35
CA ALA A 211 -8.42 1.06 -18.23
C ALA A 211 -9.76 1.09 -17.46
N GLU A 212 -10.90 1.21 -18.15
CA GLU A 212 -12.22 1.24 -17.54
C GLU A 212 -12.60 -0.08 -16.85
N GLU A 213 -12.30 -1.23 -17.47
CA GLU A 213 -12.50 -2.56 -16.90
C GLU A 213 -11.72 -2.72 -15.58
N LYS A 214 -10.45 -2.27 -15.55
CA LYS A 214 -9.60 -2.41 -14.37
C LYS A 214 -9.84 -1.37 -13.29
N LEU A 215 -10.27 -0.16 -13.64
CA LEU A 215 -10.75 0.80 -12.64
C LEU A 215 -12.10 0.37 -12.05
N THR A 216 -12.97 -0.29 -12.83
CA THR A 216 -14.24 -0.81 -12.31
C THR A 216 -14.01 -2.00 -11.36
N LEU A 217 -13.05 -2.89 -11.67
CA LEU A 217 -12.63 -3.98 -10.78
C LEU A 217 -12.15 -3.49 -9.39
N ILE A 218 -11.52 -2.32 -9.31
CA ILE A 218 -11.10 -1.72 -8.03
C ILE A 218 -12.34 -1.33 -7.20
N ILE A 219 -13.26 -0.57 -7.81
CA ILE A 219 -14.52 -0.13 -7.17
C ILE A 219 -15.38 -1.33 -6.73
N GLU A 220 -15.52 -2.35 -7.58
CA GLU A 220 -16.27 -3.58 -7.29
C GLU A 220 -15.68 -4.37 -6.10
N GLN A 221 -14.37 -4.27 -5.85
CA GLN A 221 -13.72 -5.00 -4.77
C GLN A 221 -13.69 -4.22 -3.44
N GLY A 222 -13.45 -2.91 -3.46
CA GLY A 222 -13.45 -2.06 -2.26
C GLY A 222 -14.86 -1.85 -1.71
N GLU A 223 -15.61 -0.95 -2.34
CA GLU A 223 -16.92 -0.50 -1.87
C GLU A 223 -18.04 -1.50 -2.22
N GLY A 224 -17.91 -2.16 -3.38
CA GLY A 224 -18.96 -2.94 -4.02
C GLY A 224 -19.66 -2.13 -5.11
N GLY A 225 -19.92 -2.76 -6.26
CA GLY A 225 -20.50 -2.10 -7.43
C GLY A 225 -21.92 -2.58 -7.77
N PRO A 226 -22.73 -1.78 -8.49
CA PRO A 226 -23.89 -2.31 -9.17
C PRO A 226 -23.45 -3.38 -10.19
N PRO A 227 -24.14 -4.53 -10.31
CA PRO A 227 -23.72 -5.58 -11.22
C PRO A 227 -23.71 -5.07 -12.68
N PRO A 228 -22.68 -5.41 -13.50
CA PRO A 228 -22.58 -4.90 -14.87
C PRO A 228 -23.82 -5.19 -15.72
N GLU A 229 -24.18 -4.30 -16.64
CA GLU A 229 -25.38 -4.48 -17.47
C GLU A 229 -25.37 -5.82 -18.23
N GLY A 230 -26.44 -6.60 -18.09
CA GLY A 230 -26.55 -7.95 -18.67
C GLY A 230 -25.80 -9.05 -17.90
N SER A 231 -25.10 -8.72 -16.82
CA SER A 231 -24.37 -9.65 -15.97
C SER A 231 -25.15 -9.97 -14.68
N THR A 232 -25.36 -11.25 -14.38
CA THR A 232 -25.81 -11.69 -13.05
C THR A 232 -24.63 -11.83 -12.08
N SER A 233 -23.49 -11.19 -12.35
CA SER A 233 -22.29 -11.27 -11.53
C SER A 233 -22.38 -10.35 -10.31
N THR A 234 -23.19 -10.76 -9.34
CA THR A 234 -22.59 -10.90 -8.01
C THR A 234 -21.46 -11.91 -8.17
N SER A 235 -20.20 -11.45 -8.17
CA SER A 235 -19.13 -12.37 -7.81
C SER A 235 -19.45 -12.87 -6.40
N GLY A 236 -19.36 -14.18 -6.13
CA GLY A 236 -19.77 -14.77 -4.84
C GLY A 236 -18.84 -14.43 -3.66
N THR A 237 -18.10 -13.33 -3.78
CA THR A 237 -17.08 -12.83 -2.89
C THR A 237 -17.53 -11.44 -2.44
N PRO A 238 -17.69 -11.18 -1.14
CA PRO A 238 -18.09 -9.86 -0.64
C PRO A 238 -17.02 -8.80 -0.88
N SER A 239 -17.44 -7.53 -0.93
CA SER A 239 -16.53 -6.37 -1.03
C SER A 239 -15.75 -6.13 0.28
N HIS A 240 -14.72 -5.29 0.25
CA HIS A 240 -13.94 -4.94 1.44
C HIS A 240 -14.82 -4.25 2.48
N TYR A 241 -15.72 -3.38 2.03
CA TYR A 241 -16.77 -2.78 2.85
C TYR A 241 -17.61 -3.84 3.57
N GLU A 242 -18.17 -4.81 2.84
CA GLU A 242 -18.97 -5.90 3.42
C GLU A 242 -18.16 -6.77 4.40
N ILE A 243 -16.90 -7.07 4.07
CA ILE A 243 -16.01 -7.85 4.94
C ILE A 243 -15.69 -7.08 6.23
N PHE A 244 -15.32 -5.79 6.16
CA PHE A 244 -15.07 -4.99 7.35
C PHE A 244 -16.35 -4.77 8.17
N LYS A 245 -17.52 -4.66 7.53
CA LYS A 245 -18.85 -4.53 8.19
C LYS A 245 -19.27 -5.81 8.92
N ASP A 246 -18.86 -6.99 8.43
CA ASP A 246 -18.93 -8.27 9.18
C ASP A 246 -17.91 -8.29 10.34
N LEU A 247 -16.65 -7.90 10.08
CA LEU A 247 -15.56 -7.95 11.07
C LEU A 247 -15.71 -6.95 12.23
N SER A 248 -16.33 -5.79 12.03
CA SER A 248 -16.50 -4.77 13.09
C SER A 248 -17.36 -5.28 14.25
N THR A 249 -18.30 -6.19 13.98
CA THR A 249 -19.11 -6.87 15.00
C THR A 249 -18.29 -7.78 15.93
N LYS A 250 -17.06 -8.15 15.55
CA LYS A 250 -16.31 -9.27 16.13
C LYS A 250 -15.31 -8.81 17.19
N HIS A 251 -15.39 -9.45 18.34
CA HIS A 251 -14.58 -9.14 19.51
C HIS A 251 -13.27 -9.95 19.49
N LEU A 252 -12.43 -9.65 18.48
CA LEU A 252 -11.20 -10.39 18.20
C LEU A 252 -10.16 -10.30 19.33
N LYS A 253 -9.51 -11.43 19.63
CA LYS A 253 -8.33 -11.49 20.51
C LYS A 253 -7.15 -10.81 19.81
N VAL A 254 -6.73 -9.64 20.30
CA VAL A 254 -5.60 -8.87 19.75
C VAL A 254 -4.49 -8.57 20.76
N HIS A 255 -3.24 -8.58 20.26
CA HIS A 255 -2.06 -8.11 20.97
C HIS A 255 -2.15 -6.61 21.30
N LYS A 256 -1.56 -6.21 22.45
CA LYS A 256 -1.63 -4.83 22.96
C LYS A 256 -0.55 -3.94 22.35
N LEU A 257 -0.50 -3.87 21.03
CA LEU A 257 0.50 -3.10 20.27
C LEU A 257 0.48 -1.61 20.62
N ILE A 258 1.63 -0.94 20.56
CA ILE A 258 1.70 0.53 20.49
C ILE A 258 1.16 0.99 19.13
N PRO A 259 0.25 1.98 19.07
CA PRO A 259 -0.20 2.54 17.79
C PRO A 259 0.86 3.49 17.19
N ASN A 260 0.81 3.69 15.87
CA ASN A 260 1.71 4.57 15.10
C ASN A 260 3.18 4.52 15.58
N PRO A 261 3.87 3.35 15.53
CA PRO A 261 5.20 3.22 16.08
C PRO A 261 6.20 4.09 15.29
N ASN A 262 7.04 4.83 15.99
CA ASN A 262 8.07 5.66 15.37
C ASN A 262 9.47 5.19 15.80
N THR A 263 10.21 4.55 14.90
CA THR A 263 11.50 3.90 15.18
C THR A 263 12.51 4.87 15.82
N ARG A 264 12.59 6.10 15.32
CA ARG A 264 13.51 7.13 15.86
C ARG A 264 13.20 7.50 17.32
N GLN A 265 11.96 7.35 17.79
CA GLN A 265 11.65 7.59 19.21
C GLN A 265 12.30 6.56 20.13
N PHE A 266 12.56 5.34 19.63
CA PHE A 266 13.15 4.21 20.37
C PHE A 266 14.68 4.14 20.30
N GLU A 267 15.31 4.92 19.41
CA GLU A 267 16.76 4.99 19.24
C GLU A 267 17.47 5.26 20.58
N GLY A 268 18.42 4.38 20.92
CA GLY A 268 19.19 4.44 22.18
C GLY A 268 18.39 4.13 23.46
N LYS A 269 17.09 3.84 23.38
CA LYS A 269 16.19 3.67 24.55
C LYS A 269 15.56 2.30 24.66
N GLU A 270 15.31 1.62 23.53
CA GLU A 270 14.69 0.30 23.49
C GLU A 270 15.58 -0.68 22.73
N THR A 271 15.74 -1.91 23.24
CA THR A 271 16.57 -2.92 22.57
C THR A 271 16.01 -3.34 21.22
N LEU A 272 14.69 -3.24 21.05
CA LEU A 272 13.97 -3.61 19.82
C LEU A 272 14.18 -2.62 18.66
N HIS A 273 14.91 -1.51 18.90
CA HIS A 273 15.19 -0.50 17.87
C HIS A 273 15.83 -1.08 16.60
N SER A 274 16.78 -2.02 16.72
CA SER A 274 17.42 -2.64 15.55
C SER A 274 16.46 -3.51 14.73
N ALA A 275 15.52 -4.21 15.38
CA ALA A 275 14.46 -4.96 14.70
C ALA A 275 13.39 -4.05 14.05
N MET A 276 13.08 -2.91 14.68
CA MET A 276 12.20 -1.88 14.09
C MET A 276 12.85 -1.24 12.85
N LEU A 277 14.13 -0.84 12.95
CA LEU A 277 14.90 -0.25 11.86
C LEU A 277 15.09 -1.22 10.69
N LEU A 278 15.29 -2.52 10.97
CA LEU A 278 15.29 -3.59 9.99
C LEU A 278 13.95 -3.68 9.25
N PHE A 279 12.82 -3.55 9.94
CA PHE A 279 11.51 -3.57 9.31
C PHE A 279 11.31 -2.36 8.38
N ASP A 280 11.65 -1.17 8.84
CA ASP A 280 11.51 0.07 8.06
C ASP A 280 12.42 0.08 6.83
N ALA A 281 13.65 -0.41 6.96
CA ALA A 281 14.57 -0.61 5.83
C ALA A 281 13.99 -1.63 4.83
N ALA A 282 13.44 -2.76 5.30
CA ALA A 282 12.82 -3.77 4.43
C ALA A 282 11.57 -3.25 3.69
N TYR A 283 10.70 -2.51 4.40
CA TYR A 283 9.53 -1.85 3.81
C TYR A 283 9.95 -0.83 2.75
N SER A 284 10.92 0.02 3.07
CA SER A 284 11.46 1.05 2.17
C SER A 284 12.10 0.46 0.91
N TYR A 285 12.86 -0.62 1.08
CA TYR A 285 13.48 -1.35 -0.03
C TYR A 285 12.44 -2.08 -0.89
N LEU A 286 11.30 -2.49 -0.32
CA LEU A 286 10.16 -3.04 -1.05
C LEU A 286 9.45 -1.97 -1.88
N LEU A 287 9.13 -0.80 -1.31
CA LEU A 287 8.54 0.32 -2.05
C LEU A 287 9.40 0.71 -3.25
N TRP A 288 10.71 0.84 -3.04
CA TRP A 288 11.64 1.21 -4.10
C TRP A 288 11.82 0.09 -5.13
N SER A 289 11.83 -1.19 -4.72
CA SER A 289 11.85 -2.33 -5.65
C SER A 289 10.60 -2.34 -6.57
N ILE A 290 9.42 -2.05 -6.02
CA ILE A 290 8.17 -1.98 -6.79
C ILE A 290 8.18 -0.79 -7.76
N GLU A 291 8.57 0.40 -7.29
CA GLU A 291 8.74 1.61 -8.11
C GLU A 291 9.67 1.39 -9.32
N LEU A 292 10.79 0.70 -9.10
CA LEU A 292 11.78 0.45 -10.13
C LEU A 292 11.28 -0.50 -11.25
N VAL A 293 10.31 -1.36 -10.98
CA VAL A 293 9.73 -2.25 -12.02
C VAL A 293 8.86 -1.49 -13.03
N TRP A 294 8.23 -0.37 -12.62
CA TRP A 294 7.48 0.54 -13.50
C TRP A 294 8.36 1.50 -14.28
N THR A 295 9.49 1.91 -13.72
CA THR A 295 10.42 2.84 -14.39
C THR A 295 11.40 2.13 -15.31
N TYR A 296 11.75 0.87 -15.02
CA TYR A 296 12.68 0.09 -15.82
C TYR A 296 12.03 -0.46 -17.11
N GLY A 297 12.49 0.06 -18.24
CA GLY A 297 12.25 -0.45 -19.59
C GLY A 297 13.53 -0.56 -20.41
N GLY A 298 14.66 -0.91 -19.76
CA GLY A 298 15.93 -1.15 -20.44
C GLY A 298 15.97 -2.52 -21.14
N PRO A 299 16.90 -2.74 -22.08
CA PRO A 299 16.97 -3.97 -22.87
C PRO A 299 17.43 -5.21 -22.09
N ASP A 300 17.86 -5.05 -20.84
CA ASP A 300 18.27 -6.12 -19.92
C ASP A 300 17.04 -6.53 -19.07
N GLU A 301 16.18 -7.37 -19.66
CA GLU A 301 15.01 -7.94 -18.98
C GLU A 301 15.39 -8.76 -17.73
N ASP A 302 16.63 -9.26 -17.64
CA ASP A 302 17.13 -9.91 -16.44
C ASP A 302 17.24 -8.92 -15.26
N LYS A 303 17.50 -7.62 -15.46
CA LYS A 303 17.34 -6.60 -14.40
C LYS A 303 15.89 -6.48 -13.94
N LYS A 304 14.91 -6.42 -14.86
CA LYS A 304 13.48 -6.35 -14.48
C LYS A 304 13.07 -7.59 -13.68
N LYS A 305 13.51 -8.78 -14.11
CA LYS A 305 13.32 -10.06 -13.42
C LYS A 305 13.98 -10.08 -12.03
N LYS A 306 15.19 -9.52 -11.87
CA LYS A 306 15.88 -9.39 -10.57
C LYS A 306 15.15 -8.45 -9.61
N LEU A 307 14.65 -7.30 -10.10
CA LEU A 307 13.84 -6.36 -9.31
C LEU A 307 12.55 -7.01 -8.80
N LYS A 308 11.81 -7.70 -9.67
CA LYS A 308 10.65 -8.53 -9.29
C LYS A 308 11.02 -9.59 -8.25
N GLY A 309 12.19 -10.22 -8.43
CA GLY A 309 12.76 -11.22 -7.52
C GLY A 309 13.01 -10.74 -6.09
N ASN A 310 13.08 -9.43 -5.83
CA ASN A 310 13.20 -8.88 -4.47
C ASN A 310 11.90 -9.01 -3.66
N ILE A 311 10.73 -8.93 -4.30
CA ILE A 311 9.44 -8.73 -3.63
C ILE A 311 9.08 -9.89 -2.69
N GLY A 312 9.13 -11.13 -3.18
CA GLY A 312 8.82 -12.32 -2.38
C GLY A 312 9.72 -12.46 -1.13
N PRO A 313 11.06 -12.41 -1.27
CA PRO A 313 12.00 -12.40 -0.15
C PRO A 313 11.79 -11.24 0.84
N LEU A 314 11.47 -10.03 0.37
CA LEU A 314 11.17 -8.89 1.24
C LEU A 314 9.91 -9.12 2.05
N MET A 315 8.77 -9.38 1.40
CA MET A 315 7.47 -9.55 2.06
C MET A 315 7.45 -10.76 3.01
N TRP A 316 7.81 -11.95 2.50
CA TRP A 316 7.61 -13.22 3.20
C TRP A 316 8.86 -13.71 3.93
N GLY A 317 10.06 -13.37 3.43
CA GLY A 317 11.32 -13.77 4.02
C GLY A 317 11.79 -12.85 5.15
N ILE A 318 11.56 -11.54 5.04
CA ILE A 318 12.10 -10.52 5.95
C ILE A 318 10.99 -9.82 6.74
N MET A 319 10.10 -9.07 6.08
CA MET A 319 9.09 -8.22 6.73
C MET A 319 8.13 -9.02 7.62
N LYS A 320 7.48 -10.06 7.09
CA LYS A 320 6.52 -10.87 7.88
C LYS A 320 7.16 -11.53 9.11
N PRO A 321 8.32 -12.20 9.03
CA PRO A 321 9.01 -12.71 10.22
C PRO A 321 9.38 -11.63 11.24
N VAL A 322 9.87 -10.46 10.80
CA VAL A 322 10.24 -9.35 11.70
C VAL A 322 8.99 -8.73 12.35
N ALA A 323 7.88 -8.57 11.63
CA ALA A 323 6.61 -8.12 12.20
C ALA A 323 6.09 -9.10 13.26
N LEU A 324 6.06 -10.40 12.95
CA LEU A 324 5.62 -11.45 13.87
C LEU A 324 6.53 -11.57 15.10
N PHE A 325 7.84 -11.34 14.95
CA PHE A 325 8.75 -11.17 16.09
C PHE A 325 8.34 -9.96 16.94
N LEU A 326 8.22 -8.76 16.35
CA LEU A 326 7.94 -7.51 17.05
C LEU A 326 6.64 -7.56 17.87
N VAL A 327 5.54 -8.08 17.31
CA VAL A 327 4.24 -8.19 18.03
C VAL A 327 4.25 -9.20 19.18
N GLY A 328 5.28 -10.05 19.27
CA GLY A 328 5.56 -10.91 20.41
C GLY A 328 6.17 -10.18 21.61
N GLN A 329 6.88 -9.05 21.39
CA GLN A 329 7.74 -8.42 22.38
C GLN A 329 7.04 -7.30 23.17
N ASP A 330 7.15 -7.32 24.49
CA ASP A 330 6.71 -6.22 25.36
C ASP A 330 7.76 -5.08 25.36
N LEU A 331 7.29 -3.82 25.32
CA LEU A 331 8.16 -2.63 25.38
C LEU A 331 8.57 -2.32 26.83
N LYS A 332 9.86 -2.03 27.02
CA LYS A 332 10.41 -1.50 28.28
C LYS A 332 10.08 -0.01 28.43
N THR A 333 10.14 0.70 27.31
CA THR A 333 9.89 2.14 27.22
C THR A 333 8.40 2.52 27.35
N VAL A 334 7.47 1.62 27.00
CA VAL A 334 6.02 1.91 27.01
C VAL A 334 5.25 0.84 27.79
N LYS A 335 4.89 1.18 29.03
CA LYS A 335 4.28 0.28 30.02
C LYS A 335 2.99 -0.40 29.50
N LYS A 336 2.95 -1.74 29.60
CA LYS A 336 1.84 -2.61 29.16
C LYS A 336 1.51 -2.53 27.65
N LYS A 337 2.46 -2.11 26.81
CA LYS A 337 2.36 -2.14 25.35
C LYS A 337 3.40 -3.09 24.75
N ARG A 338 3.09 -3.58 23.54
CA ARG A 338 4.02 -4.35 22.70
C ARG A 338 4.59 -3.54 21.56
N ALA A 339 5.75 -3.96 21.08
CA ALA A 339 6.30 -3.47 19.82
C ALA A 339 5.43 -3.94 18.64
N ALA A 340 5.65 -3.34 17.47
CA ALA A 340 4.87 -3.58 16.26
C ALA A 340 5.68 -3.16 15.03
N PRO A 341 5.36 -3.65 13.82
CA PRO A 341 5.92 -3.13 12.58
C PRO A 341 5.68 -1.61 12.46
N PRO A 342 6.71 -0.76 12.36
CA PRO A 342 6.53 0.70 12.35
C PRO A 342 6.03 1.26 11.02
N PHE A 343 6.38 0.61 9.89
CA PHE A 343 6.12 1.10 8.53
C PHE A 343 6.63 2.54 8.30
N ASN A 344 7.74 2.93 8.93
CA ASN A 344 8.32 4.24 8.71
C ASN A 344 9.21 4.23 7.44
N LEU A 345 9.37 5.40 6.82
CA LEU A 345 10.29 5.57 5.69
C LEU A 345 11.75 5.62 6.18
N TYR A 346 12.53 4.60 5.82
CA TYR A 346 13.99 4.61 5.87
C TYR A 346 14.56 5.22 4.59
N THR A 347 15.42 6.23 4.74
CA THR A 347 16.06 6.92 3.60
C THR A 347 17.47 6.37 3.42
N PHE A 348 17.70 5.60 2.35
CA PHE A 348 19.03 5.06 2.01
C PHE A 348 20.00 6.17 1.60
N SER A 349 21.27 6.00 1.94
CA SER A 349 22.33 6.99 1.74
C SER A 349 22.72 7.13 0.27
N GLN A 350 22.95 8.36 -0.20
CA GLN A 350 23.39 8.62 -1.57
C GLN A 350 24.88 8.29 -1.76
N GLY A 351 25.22 7.61 -2.84
CA GLY A 351 26.60 7.27 -3.21
C GLY A 351 27.13 5.96 -2.61
N THR A 352 26.38 5.33 -1.70
CA THR A 352 26.61 3.97 -1.20
C THR A 352 25.71 2.96 -1.91
N SER A 353 26.01 1.66 -1.78
CA SER A 353 25.06 0.59 -2.14
C SER A 353 23.92 0.56 -1.10
N PRO A 354 22.64 0.76 -1.50
CA PRO A 354 21.50 0.57 -0.61
C PRO A 354 21.44 -0.85 -0.04
N LEU A 355 21.88 -1.84 -0.82
CA LEU A 355 21.93 -3.23 -0.37
C LEU A 355 22.96 -3.44 0.75
N ASP A 356 24.15 -2.84 0.67
CA ASP A 356 25.17 -3.00 1.73
C ASP A 356 24.80 -2.23 3.01
N GLU A 357 24.15 -1.07 2.89
CA GLU A 357 23.54 -0.37 4.02
C GLU A 357 22.44 -1.23 4.69
N PHE A 358 21.57 -1.86 3.89
CA PHE A 358 20.55 -2.77 4.39
C PHE A 358 21.13 -4.05 5.02
N LYS A 359 22.20 -4.63 4.45
CA LYS A 359 22.95 -5.74 5.07
C LYS A 359 23.53 -5.35 6.42
N ALA A 360 24.02 -4.12 6.60
CA ALA A 360 24.57 -3.66 7.87
C ALA A 360 23.49 -3.59 8.96
N ILE A 361 22.31 -3.05 8.63
CA ILE A 361 21.14 -3.02 9.53
C ILE A 361 20.72 -4.46 9.90
N ALA A 362 20.62 -5.34 8.91
CA ALA A 362 20.27 -6.74 9.11
C ALA A 362 21.28 -7.50 9.99
N THR A 363 22.58 -7.25 9.80
CA THR A 363 23.65 -7.85 10.60
C THR A 363 23.56 -7.41 12.07
N GLN A 364 23.26 -6.13 12.33
CA GLN A 364 23.11 -5.63 13.69
C GLN A 364 21.82 -6.15 14.36
N ALA A 365 20.70 -6.22 13.64
CA ALA A 365 19.46 -6.80 14.16
C ALA A 365 19.57 -8.31 14.44
N GLU A 366 20.23 -9.08 13.56
CA GLU A 366 20.48 -10.51 13.78
C GLU A 366 21.48 -10.75 14.91
N LYS A 367 22.46 -9.85 15.12
CA LYS A 367 23.38 -9.88 16.27
C LYS A 367 22.68 -9.60 17.60
N ASP A 368 21.70 -8.69 17.62
CA ASP A 368 20.90 -8.40 18.82
C ASP A 368 19.87 -9.51 19.13
N TYR A 369 19.38 -10.19 18.09
CA TYR A 369 18.34 -11.22 18.16
C TYR A 369 18.74 -12.52 17.42
N PRO A 370 19.81 -13.22 17.84
CA PRO A 370 20.45 -14.30 17.07
C PRO A 370 19.67 -15.64 17.03
N ASN A 371 18.60 -15.75 17.82
CA ASN A 371 17.68 -16.88 17.75
C ASN A 371 16.47 -16.54 16.87
N ASP A 372 15.85 -15.40 17.13
CA ASP A 372 14.56 -14.98 16.56
C ASP A 372 14.68 -14.43 15.13
N LEU A 373 15.75 -13.69 14.83
CA LEU A 373 16.02 -13.07 13.52
C LEU A 373 17.11 -13.79 12.72
N LYS A 374 17.37 -15.06 13.06
CA LYS A 374 18.43 -15.87 12.46
C LYS A 374 18.27 -16.03 10.93
N GLY A 375 19.36 -15.83 10.20
CA GLY A 375 19.44 -15.90 8.75
C GLY A 375 18.81 -14.72 8.00
N ILE A 376 18.38 -13.65 8.68
CA ILE A 376 17.86 -12.44 8.03
C ILE A 376 18.96 -11.75 7.21
N GLN A 377 20.20 -11.68 7.72
CA GLN A 377 21.34 -11.16 6.96
C GLN A 377 21.56 -11.93 5.65
N GLY A 378 21.39 -13.25 5.68
CA GLY A 378 21.49 -14.11 4.48
C GLY A 378 20.38 -13.85 3.46
N LYS A 379 19.14 -13.62 3.91
CA LYS A 379 18.01 -13.28 3.05
C LYS A 379 18.18 -11.90 2.40
N VAL A 380 18.60 -10.90 3.18
CA VAL A 380 18.92 -9.55 2.67
C VAL A 380 20.08 -9.63 1.68
N GLY A 381 21.13 -10.40 1.99
CA GLY A 381 22.27 -10.61 1.09
C GLY A 381 21.95 -11.27 -0.25
N GLY A 382 20.79 -11.93 -0.39
CA GLY A 382 20.30 -12.52 -1.63
C GLY A 382 19.45 -11.57 -2.51
N LEU A 383 19.18 -10.34 -2.07
CA LEU A 383 18.44 -9.35 -2.85
C LEU A 383 19.31 -8.74 -3.98
N PHE A 384 18.66 -8.33 -5.06
CA PHE A 384 19.27 -7.49 -6.07
C PHE A 384 19.41 -6.04 -5.56
N ASP A 385 20.60 -5.48 -5.75
CA ASP A 385 20.95 -4.12 -5.31
C ASP A 385 20.32 -3.04 -6.20
N LEU A 386 19.46 -2.21 -5.60
CA LEU A 386 18.78 -1.10 -6.28
C LEU A 386 19.74 0.00 -6.74
N GLY A 387 20.96 0.06 -6.19
CA GLY A 387 22.04 0.92 -6.70
C GLY A 387 22.54 0.54 -8.11
N ASN A 388 22.20 -0.64 -8.62
CA ASN A 388 22.63 -1.14 -9.94
C ASN A 388 21.58 -1.00 -11.04
N VAL A 389 20.57 -0.12 -10.90
CA VAL A 389 19.56 0.15 -11.95
C VAL A 389 20.03 1.26 -12.89
#